data_AF-A0A015M3D2-F1
#
_entry.id   AF-A0A015M3D2-F1
#
_cell.length_a   1.000
_cell.length_b   1.000
_cell.length_c   1.000
_cell.angle_alpha   90.00
_cell.angle_beta   90.00
_cell.angle_gamma   90.00
#
_symmetry.space_group_name_H-M   'P 1'
#
loop_
_entity.id
_entity.type
_entity.pdbx_description
1 polymer ?
#
loop_
_entity_poly.entity_id
_entity_poly.type
_entity_poly.pdbx_seq_one_letter_code
_entity_poly.pdbx_strand_id
1 'polypeptide(L)' 'MAFYWFKKAAEKGHEGSMYDLALCYHNGEGTEKDLKMAFYLYQKAAEKGHKESMYDLAL' A
#
# COMPACT_ATOMS: atom_id res chain seq x y z
N MET A 1 7.18 -7.66 11.69
CA MET A 1 8.41 -7.43 10.91
C MET A 1 8.16 -7.12 9.43
N ALA A 2 7.10 -7.63 8.78
CA ALA A 2 6.80 -7.30 7.38
C ALA A 2 6.42 -5.81 7.14
N PHE A 3 5.52 -5.26 7.96
CA PHE A 3 5.09 -3.85 7.89
C PHE A 3 6.26 -2.85 7.82
N TYR A 4 7.27 -3.03 8.67
CA TYR A 4 8.45 -2.16 8.69
C TYR A 4 9.22 -2.17 7.36
N TRP A 5 9.39 -3.34 6.76
CA TRP A 5 10.09 -3.47 5.48
C TRP A 5 9.27 -2.95 4.31
N PHE A 6 7.96 -3.20 4.30
CA PHE A 6 7.06 -2.61 3.31
C PHE A 6 7.11 -1.09 3.36
N LYS A 7 7.08 -0.49 4.55
CA LYS A 7 7.24 0.96 4.74
C LYS A 7 8.56 1.47 4.16
N LYS A 8 9.67 0.83 4.51
CA LYS A 8 11.01 1.25 4.03
C LYS A 8 11.17 1.12 2.52
N ALA A 9 10.57 0.10 1.90
CA ALA A 9 10.60 -0.11 0.45
C ALA A 9 9.64 0.84 -0.28
N ALA A 10 8.45 1.08 0.27
CA ALA A 10 7.50 2.07 -0.23
C ALA A 10 8.08 3.49 -0.21
N GLU A 11 8.82 3.86 0.85
CA GLU A 11 9.56 5.14 0.91
C GLU A 11 10.62 5.27 -0.20
N LYS A 12 11.22 4.15 -0.62
CA LYS A 12 12.15 4.10 -1.77
C LYS A 12 11.44 4.06 -3.13
N GLY A 13 10.11 4.09 -3.14
CA GLY A 13 9.34 4.14 -4.37
C GLY A 13 8.99 2.80 -4.99
N HIS A 14 9.21 1.68 -4.29
CA HIS A 14 8.87 0.34 -4.78
C HIS A 14 7.36 0.11 -4.72
N GLU A 15 6.74 0.01 -5.89
CA GLU A 15 5.30 0.03 -6.08
C GLU A 15 4.60 -1.20 -5.50
N GLY A 16 5.17 -2.41 -5.61
CA GLY A 16 4.61 -3.60 -4.96
C GLY A 16 4.62 -3.48 -3.43
N SER A 17 5.63 -2.82 -2.87
CA SER A 17 5.67 -2.59 -1.42
C SER A 17 4.73 -1.49 -0.96
N MET A 18 4.37 -0.53 -1.83
CA MET A 18 3.29 0.42 -1.54
C MET A 18 1.94 -0.31 -1.46
N TYR A 19 1.72 -1.27 -2.37
CA TYR A 19 0.53 -2.12 -2.36
C TYR A 19 0.45 -2.99 -1.09
N ASP A 20 1.53 -3.70 -0.75
CA ASP A 20 1.58 -4.51 0.48
C ASP A 20 1.37 -3.66 1.75
N LEU A 21 1.95 -2.45 1.79
CA LEU A 21 1.75 -1.52 2.90
C LEU A 21 0.29 -1.05 2.98
N ALA A 22 -0.34 -0.80 1.84
CA ALA A 22 -1.75 -0.43 1.77
C ALA A 22 -2.66 -1.56 2.29
N LEU A 23 -2.36 -2.82 1.95
CA LEU A 23 -3.06 -3.99 2.50
C LEU A 23 -2.91 -4.07 4.02
N CYS A 24 -1.72 -3.81 4.57
CA CYS A 24 -1.53 -3.76 6.02
C CYS A 24 -2.43 -2.71 6.68
N TYR A 25 -2.53 -1.50 6.12
CA TYR A 25 -3.43 -0.46 6.61
C TYR A 25 -4.91 -0.79 6.39
N HIS A 26 -5.26 -1.51 5.32
CA HIS A 26 -6.65 -1.93 5.06
C HIS A 26 -7.13 -2.98 6.07
N ASN A 27 -6.26 -3.94 6.41
CA ASN A 27 -6.56 -5.06 7.31
C ASN A 27 -6.25 -4.77 8.78
N GLY A 28 -5.42 -3.77 9.07
CA GLY A 28 -4.85 -3.57 10.42
C GLY A 28 -3.79 -4.62 10.77
N GLU A 29 -3.03 -5.09 9.78
CA GLU A 29 -2.00 -6.11 9.98
C GLU A 29 -0.66 -5.46 10.32
N GLY A 30 -0.20 -5.65 11.57
CA GLY A 30 1.04 -5.06 12.06
C GLY A 30 1.00 -3.54 12.23
N THR A 31 -0.16 -2.92 12.03
CA THR A 31 -0.46 -1.50 12.28
C THR A 31 -1.96 -1.33 12.56
N GLU A 32 -2.40 -0.13 12.94
CA GLU A 32 -3.83 0.16 13.05
C GLU A 32 -4.48 0.25 11.68
N LYS A 33 -5.74 -0.20 11.59
CA LYS A 33 -6.51 -0.08 10.36
C LYS A 33 -6.73 1.40 10.02
N ASP A 34 -6.26 1.81 8.84
CA ASP A 34 -6.43 3.16 8.30
C ASP A 34 -6.75 3.09 6.81
N LEU A 35 -8.04 3.16 6.49
CA LEU A 35 -8.52 3.12 5.11
C LEU A 35 -8.09 4.33 4.29
N LYS A 36 -7.88 5.50 4.92
CA LYS A 36 -7.43 6.70 4.20
C LYS A 36 -5.99 6.54 3.77
N MET A 37 -5.13 6.04 4.65
CA MET A 37 -3.73 5.75 4.32
C MET A 37 -3.61 4.64 3.29
N ALA A 38 -4.41 3.57 3.42
CA ALA A 38 -4.46 2.49 2.43
C ALA A 38 -4.80 3.02 1.03
N PHE A 39 -5.87 3.82 0.92
CA PHE A 39 -6.30 4.41 -0.34
C PHE A 39 -5.22 5.32 -0.96
N TYR A 40 -4.58 6.16 -0.15
CA TYR A 40 -3.47 7.00 -0.61
C TYR A 40 -2.31 6.19 -1.19
N LEU A 41 -1.95 5.07 -0.54
CA LEU A 41 -0.88 4.20 -0.99
C LEU A 41 -1.27 3.41 -2.26
N TYR A 42 -2.52 2.95 -2.38
CA TYR A 42 -3.02 2.35 -3.61
C TYR A 42 -2.97 3.34 -4.78
N GLN A 43 -3.38 4.60 -4.59
CA GLN A 43 -3.25 5.64 -5.62
C GLN A 43 -1.82 5.81 -6.09
N LYS A 44 -0.89 5.94 -5.13
CA LYS A 44 0.53 6.13 -5.45
C LYS A 44 1.15 4.92 -6.15
N ALA A 45 0.74 3.71 -5.78
CA ALA A 45 1.17 2.48 -6.44
C ALA A 45 0.63 2.40 -7.87
N ALA A 46 -0.64 2.74 -8.08
CA ALA A 46 -1.28 2.79 -9.39
C ALA A 46 -0.62 3.84 -10.31
N GLU A 47 -0.30 5.03 -9.81
CA GLU A 47 0.44 6.08 -10.55
C GLU A 47 1.82 5.60 -11.03
N LYS A 48 2.43 4.65 -10.30
CA LYS A 48 3.71 4.02 -10.64
C LYS A 48 3.56 2.80 -11.55
N GLY A 49 2.34 2.46 -11.97
CA GLY A 49 2.05 1.35 -12.87
C GLY A 49 1.78 0.02 -12.18
N HIS A 50 1.56 -0.01 -10.86
CA HIS A 50 1.16 -1.23 -10.16
C HIS A 50 -0.28 -1.60 -10.50
N LYS A 51 -0.44 -2.63 -11.33
CA LYS A 51 -1.74 -3.02 -11.93
C LYS A 51 -2.77 -3.45 -10.90
N GLU A 52 -2.37 -4.17 -9.85
CA GLU A 52 -3.30 -4.64 -8.81
C GLU A 52 -3.92 -3.45 -8.06
N SER A 53 -3.11 -2.44 -7.74
CA SER A 53 -3.60 -1.23 -7.07
C SER A 53 -4.57 -0.41 -7.93
N MET A 54 -4.53 -0.54 -9.26
CA MET A 54 -5.54 0.08 -10.13
C MET A 54 -6.91 -0.60 -9.99
N TYR A 55 -6.95 -1.91 -9.76
CA TYR A 55 -8.19 -2.65 -9.51
C TYR A 55 -8.76 -2.33 -8.12
N ASP A 56 -7.91 -2.23 -7.10
CA ASP A 56 -8.35 -1.92 -5.73
C ASP A 56 -8.78 -0.46 -5.53
N LEU A 57 -8.49 0.44 -6.48
CA LEU A 57 -9.05 1.79 -6.53
C LEU A 57 -10.39 1.87 -7.26
N ALA A 58 -10.73 0.86 -8.07
CA ALA A 58 -11.93 0.83 -8.89
C ALA A 58 -13.13 0.15 -8.20
N LEU A 59 -12.91 -0.47 -7.04
CA LEU A 59 -13.90 -1.11 -6.17
C LEU A 59 -14.27 -0.21 -4.97
#